data_AF-A0A382DTR7-F1
#
_entry.id   AF-A0A382DTR7-F1
#
_cell.length_a   1.000
_cell.length_b   1.000
_cell.length_c   1.000
_cell.angle_alpha   90.00
_cell.angle_beta   90.00
_cell.angle_gamma   90.00
#
_symmetry.space_group_name_H-M   'P 1'
#
loop_
_entity.id
_entity.type
_entity.pdbx_description
1 polymer ?
#
loop_
_entity_poly.entity_id
_entity_poly.type
_entity_poly.pdbx_seq_one_letter_code
_entity_poly.pdbx_strand_id
1 'polypeptide(L)'
;MLRIFSFRRYVFNGLPFGGVFFLPTINQLVRSGRKSPIKKTASAALKSCPQKRGVCVRVYTSTPKKPNSALRKVARVRLTNGMEVTTYIPGVGHNLQEHSIVIIRGGRVKDLPGVRYHVVRGLLDTLGVDGRMQSRSKYGTKRPKKQAK
;
A
#
# COMPACT_ATOMS: atom_id res chain seq x y z
N MET A 1 -12.04 -40.64 -5.89
CA MET A 1 -11.46 -39.67 -4.93
C MET A 1 -10.10 -39.20 -5.44
N LEU A 2 -10.08 -38.33 -6.46
CA LEU A 2 -8.85 -37.74 -7.02
C LEU A 2 -8.66 -36.34 -6.44
N ARG A 3 -7.56 -36.09 -5.70
CA ARG A 3 -7.12 -34.73 -5.36
C ARG A 3 -5.98 -34.33 -6.29
N ILE A 4 -6.35 -33.53 -7.29
CA ILE A 4 -5.47 -32.76 -8.17
C ILE A 4 -4.61 -31.83 -7.31
N PHE A 5 -3.33 -32.16 -7.12
CA PHE A 5 -2.37 -31.24 -6.51
C PHE A 5 -1.95 -30.20 -7.54
N SER A 6 -2.40 -28.96 -7.31
CA SER A 6 -2.16 -27.77 -8.11
C SER A 6 -0.66 -27.51 -8.29
N PHE A 7 -0.19 -27.68 -9.52
CA PHE A 7 1.16 -27.42 -10.00
C PHE A 7 1.40 -25.90 -10.08
N ARG A 8 1.74 -25.26 -8.94
CA ARG A 8 1.97 -23.81 -8.91
C ARG A 8 3.44 -23.48 -9.16
N ARG A 9 3.79 -23.51 -10.44
CA ARG A 9 4.81 -22.72 -11.17
C ARG A 9 5.86 -22.02 -10.28
N TYR A 10 6.99 -22.69 -10.05
CA TYR A 10 8.22 -22.07 -9.56
C TYR A 10 8.91 -21.36 -10.74
N VAL A 11 9.03 -20.03 -10.66
CA VAL A 11 9.78 -19.21 -11.61
C VAL A 11 11.25 -19.22 -11.16
N PHE A 12 12.08 -19.97 -11.87
CA PHE A 12 13.54 -19.89 -11.79
C PHE A 12 13.98 -18.78 -12.74
N ASN A 13 14.54 -17.68 -12.23
CA ASN A 13 15.18 -16.65 -13.06
C ASN A 13 16.69 -16.92 -13.09
N GLY A 14 17.19 -17.28 -14.28
CA GLY A 14 18.54 -17.00 -14.79
C GLY A 14 19.72 -17.71 -14.12
N LEU A 15 20.14 -18.83 -14.68
CA LEU A 15 21.57 -19.18 -14.78
C LEU A 15 21.97 -19.10 -16.26
N PRO A 16 23.22 -18.68 -16.57
CA PRO A 16 23.72 -18.58 -17.92
C PRO A 16 23.75 -19.97 -18.56
N PHE A 17 23.57 -19.96 -19.87
CA PHE A 17 23.58 -21.09 -20.80
C PHE A 17 24.54 -22.22 -20.38
N GLY A 18 24.01 -23.44 -20.24
CA GLY A 18 24.78 -24.67 -20.00
C GLY A 18 24.60 -25.32 -18.63
N GLY A 19 23.38 -25.39 -18.08
CA GLY A 19 23.14 -25.89 -16.73
C GLY A 19 22.52 -27.29 -16.67
N VAL A 20 23.30 -28.29 -16.25
CA VAL A 20 22.77 -29.55 -15.71
C VAL A 20 21.90 -29.21 -14.49
N PHE A 21 20.60 -29.50 -14.53
CA PHE A 21 19.71 -29.31 -13.37
C PHE A 21 20.13 -30.28 -12.26
N PHE A 22 20.96 -29.82 -11.33
CA PHE A 22 21.38 -30.61 -10.17
C PHE A 22 20.18 -30.76 -9.22
N LEU A 23 19.41 -31.85 -9.39
CA LEU A 23 18.39 -32.22 -8.41
C LEU A 23 19.09 -32.66 -7.12
N PRO A 24 18.72 -32.10 -5.96
CA PRO A 24 19.29 -32.52 -4.68
C PRO A 24 18.87 -33.97 -4.38
N THR A 25 19.83 -34.76 -3.90
CA THR A 25 19.57 -36.16 -3.51
C THR A 25 18.75 -36.21 -2.22
N ILE A 26 18.04 -37.33 -1.99
CA ILE A 26 17.23 -37.52 -0.79
C ILE A 26 18.07 -37.34 0.49
N ASN A 27 19.30 -37.86 0.50
CA ASN A 27 20.23 -37.73 1.63
C ASN A 27 20.63 -36.27 1.92
N GLN A 28 20.69 -35.40 0.90
CA GLN A 28 20.91 -33.97 1.09
C GLN A 28 19.70 -33.29 1.74
N LEU A 29 18.48 -33.69 1.35
CA LEU A 29 17.25 -33.18 1.95
C LEU A 29 17.04 -33.66 3.38
N VAL A 30 17.49 -34.88 3.70
CA VAL A 30 17.49 -35.42 5.08
C VAL A 30 18.48 -34.68 5.97
N ARG A 31 19.69 -34.36 5.46
CA ARG A 31 20.70 -33.56 6.19
C ARG A 31 20.34 -32.07 6.29
N SER A 32 19.65 -31.53 5.29
CA SER A 32 19.28 -30.12 5.21
C SER A 32 17.93 -29.97 4.51
N GLY A 33 16.89 -29.82 5.33
CA GLY A 33 15.53 -29.62 4.85
C GLY A 33 15.39 -28.34 4.01
N ARG A 34 14.39 -28.34 3.11
CA ARG A 34 14.10 -27.16 2.27
C ARG A 34 13.64 -25.99 3.13
N LYS A 35 14.23 -24.82 2.92
CA LYS A 35 13.81 -23.57 3.57
C LYS A 35 12.80 -22.86 2.69
N SER A 36 11.64 -22.51 3.24
CA SER A 36 10.67 -21.66 2.55
C SER A 36 11.21 -20.23 2.41
N PRO A 37 11.03 -19.57 1.26
CA PRO A 37 11.45 -18.18 1.11
C PRO A 37 10.62 -17.26 2.01
N ILE A 38 11.30 -16.44 2.81
CA ILE A 38 10.67 -15.47 3.71
C ILE A 38 10.11 -14.30 2.87
N LYS A 39 8.80 -14.05 2.98
CA LYS A 39 8.14 -12.93 2.29
C LYS A 39 7.97 -11.75 3.24
N LYS A 40 8.42 -10.56 2.82
CA LYS A 40 8.22 -9.31 3.57
C LYS A 40 6.92 -8.65 3.13
N THR A 41 6.19 -8.06 4.07
CA THR A 41 4.96 -7.32 3.77
C THR A 41 5.28 -5.95 3.18
N ALA A 42 4.45 -5.50 2.24
CA ALA A 42 4.61 -4.16 1.65
C ALA A 42 4.30 -3.03 2.65
N SER A 43 3.46 -3.33 3.64
CA SER A 43 2.89 -2.37 4.61
C SER A 43 3.33 -2.69 6.04
N ALA A 44 4.64 -2.69 6.30
CA ALA A 44 5.21 -3.09 7.59
C ALA A 44 4.68 -2.29 8.79
N ALA A 45 4.39 -0.99 8.62
CA ALA A 45 3.95 -0.12 9.73
C ALA A 45 2.52 -0.40 10.19
N LEU A 46 1.72 -1.14 9.43
CA LEU A 46 0.37 -1.51 9.86
C LEU A 46 0.35 -2.70 10.83
N LYS A 47 1.47 -3.43 11.03
CA LYS A 47 1.55 -4.61 11.91
C LYS A 47 0.33 -5.54 11.78
N SER A 48 0.00 -5.93 10.54
CA SER A 48 -1.15 -6.79 10.18
C SER A 48 -2.54 -6.21 10.45
N CYS A 49 -2.68 -4.96 10.89
CA CYS A 49 -3.96 -4.26 10.92
C CYS A 49 -4.36 -3.79 9.50
N PRO A 50 -5.64 -3.77 9.13
CA PRO A 50 -6.06 -3.24 7.82
C PRO A 50 -5.87 -1.72 7.73
N GLN A 51 -6.11 -1.02 8.83
CA GLN A 51 -6.04 0.44 8.95
C GLN A 51 -5.46 0.81 10.31
N LYS A 52 -4.82 1.98 10.41
CA LYS A 52 -4.39 2.55 11.69
C LYS A 52 -4.67 4.04 11.75
N ARG A 53 -5.01 4.52 12.94
CA ARG A 53 -5.09 5.94 13.25
C ARG A 53 -3.70 6.54 13.41
N GLY A 54 -3.55 7.81 13.07
CA GLY A 54 -2.36 8.59 13.32
C GLY A 54 -2.64 10.09 13.29
N VAL A 55 -1.64 10.86 13.67
CA VAL A 55 -1.66 12.32 13.70
C VAL A 55 -0.70 12.85 12.63
N CYS A 56 -1.14 13.82 11.84
CA CYS A 56 -0.29 14.49 10.87
C CYS A 56 0.78 15.33 11.59
N VAL A 57 2.04 15.06 11.30
CA VAL A 57 3.18 15.86 11.78
C VAL A 57 3.43 17.03 10.84
N ARG A 58 3.42 16.78 9.53
CA ARG A 58 3.55 17.83 8.51
C ARG A 58 2.81 17.44 7.25
N VAL A 59 2.24 18.44 6.57
CA VAL A 59 1.54 18.29 5.29
C VAL A 59 2.32 19.07 4.24
N TYR A 60 2.73 18.41 3.15
CA TYR A 60 3.58 19.03 2.15
C TYR A 60 3.40 18.36 0.78
N THR A 61 3.97 18.98 -0.26
CA THR A 61 3.94 18.43 -1.62
C THR A 61 5.30 17.82 -1.98
N SER A 62 5.28 16.70 -2.71
CA SER A 62 6.48 16.04 -3.21
C SER A 62 6.41 15.88 -4.73
N THR A 63 7.55 16.03 -5.39
CA THR A 63 7.69 15.70 -6.82
C THR A 63 7.87 14.18 -7.00
N PRO A 64 7.29 13.59 -8.05
CA PRO A 64 7.43 12.17 -8.37
C PRO A 64 8.80 11.83 -8.98
N LYS A 65 9.09 10.53 -9.08
CA LYS A 65 10.21 10.02 -9.88
C LYS A 65 9.95 10.26 -11.38
N LYS A 66 11.00 10.60 -12.14
CA LYS A 66 11.02 10.55 -13.62
C LYS A 66 10.47 9.19 -14.08
N PRO A 67 9.58 9.09 -15.08
CA PRO A 67 9.25 10.03 -16.18
C PRO A 67 8.13 11.04 -15.87
N ASN A 68 7.47 10.93 -14.73
CA ASN A 68 6.29 11.73 -14.43
C ASN A 68 6.67 13.09 -13.85
N SER A 69 5.81 14.09 -14.03
CA SER A 69 5.91 15.42 -13.43
C SER A 69 4.54 15.82 -12.85
N ALA A 70 4.50 16.17 -11.57
CA ALA A 70 3.31 16.68 -10.87
C ALA A 70 3.69 17.11 -9.44
N LEU A 71 2.82 17.88 -8.79
CA LEU A 71 2.87 18.08 -7.34
C LEU A 71 1.94 17.09 -6.65
N ARG A 72 2.52 16.11 -5.96
CA ARG A 72 1.76 15.10 -5.22
C ARG A 72 1.58 15.56 -3.78
N LYS A 73 0.34 15.53 -3.27
CA LYS A 73 -0.01 15.92 -1.90
C LYS A 73 0.27 14.77 -0.94
N VAL A 74 1.08 15.02 0.08
CA VAL A 74 1.61 13.99 0.98
C VAL A 74 1.57 14.50 2.42
N ALA A 75 1.38 13.61 3.39
CA ALA A 75 1.48 13.92 4.81
C ALA A 75 2.46 12.97 5.50
N ARG A 76 3.30 13.51 6.39
CA ARG A 76 4.02 12.70 7.39
C ARG A 76 3.07 12.48 8.55
N VAL A 77 2.85 11.23 8.92
CA VAL A 77 1.87 10.83 9.94
C VAL A 77 2.57 9.98 10.99
N ARG A 78 2.42 10.35 12.25
CA ARG A 78 2.83 9.55 13.40
C ARG A 78 1.67 8.65 13.80
N LEU A 79 1.85 7.35 13.68
CA LEU A 79 0.83 6.36 13.97
C LEU A 79 0.73 6.07 15.47
N THR A 80 -0.38 5.48 15.89
CA THR A 80 -0.57 5.05 17.29
C THR A 80 0.46 4.03 17.77
N ASN A 81 1.17 3.35 16.87
CA ASN A 81 2.25 2.42 17.21
C ASN A 81 3.63 3.10 17.34
N GLY A 82 3.69 4.44 17.32
CA GLY A 82 4.91 5.23 17.43
C GLY A 82 5.71 5.37 16.14
N MET A 83 5.35 4.65 15.07
CA MET A 83 6.06 4.74 13.79
C MET A 83 5.63 5.97 12.99
N GLU A 84 6.61 6.68 12.44
CA GLU A 84 6.36 7.77 11.51
C GLU A 84 6.40 7.26 10.07
N VAL A 85 5.34 7.57 9.31
CA VAL A 85 5.20 7.13 7.93
C VAL A 85 4.78 8.26 7.02
N THR A 86 5.20 8.16 5.77
CA THR A 86 4.75 9.07 4.71
C THR A 86 3.52 8.49 4.02
N THR A 87 2.44 9.26 3.97
CA THR A 87 1.14 8.85 3.44
C THR A 87 0.71 9.77 2.31
N TYR A 88 0.14 9.19 1.25
CA TYR A 88 -0.42 9.93 0.14
C TYR A 88 -1.85 10.35 0.42
N ILE A 89 -2.21 11.58 0.05
CA ILE A 89 -3.57 12.10 0.17
C ILE A 89 -4.26 11.95 -1.19
N PRO A 90 -5.27 11.06 -1.31
CA PRO A 90 -5.91 10.81 -2.59
C PRO A 90 -7.01 11.85 -2.89
N GLY A 91 -7.15 12.20 -4.17
CA GLY A 91 -8.20 13.09 -4.66
C GLY A 91 -7.71 14.49 -5.01
N VAL A 92 -8.66 15.37 -5.32
CA VAL A 92 -8.42 16.80 -5.58
C VAL A 92 -8.77 17.55 -4.29
N GLY A 93 -7.92 18.51 -3.91
CA GLY A 93 -8.10 19.25 -2.65
C GLY A 93 -7.87 18.42 -1.37
N HIS A 94 -7.57 19.10 -0.26
CA HIS A 94 -7.51 18.50 1.07
C HIS A 94 -7.61 19.60 2.13
N ASN A 95 -8.13 19.23 3.31
CA ASN A 95 -8.29 20.10 4.47
C ASN A 95 -7.29 19.78 5.60
N LEU A 96 -6.27 18.97 5.32
CA LEU A 96 -5.37 18.49 6.38
C LEU A 96 -4.35 19.56 6.74
N GLN A 97 -4.19 19.77 8.04
CA GLN A 97 -3.22 20.66 8.63
C GLN A 97 -2.28 19.83 9.53
N GLU A 98 -1.36 20.51 10.19
CA GLU A 98 -0.60 19.91 11.28
C GLU A 98 -1.55 19.49 12.40
N HIS A 99 -1.22 18.38 13.09
CA HIS A 99 -2.03 17.79 14.17
C HIS A 99 -3.40 17.23 13.78
N SER A 100 -3.82 17.31 12.53
CA SER A 100 -5.05 16.64 12.08
C SER A 100 -4.95 15.12 12.27
N ILE A 101 -6.02 14.53 12.77
CA ILE A 101 -6.13 13.10 13.02
C ILE A 101 -6.65 12.41 11.77
N VAL A 102 -5.91 11.40 11.31
CA VAL A 102 -6.20 10.69 10.06
C VAL A 102 -6.19 9.18 10.26
N ILE A 103 -6.97 8.49 9.43
CA ILE A 103 -6.85 7.04 9.28
C ILE A 103 -6.06 6.74 8.02
N ILE A 104 -5.07 5.86 8.16
CA ILE A 104 -4.25 5.38 7.06
C ILE A 104 -4.63 3.94 6.69
N ARG A 105 -4.47 3.62 5.41
CA ARG A 105 -4.57 2.27 4.86
C ARG A 105 -3.33 1.94 4.04
N GLY A 106 -3.12 0.65 3.80
CA GLY A 106 -2.04 0.18 2.93
C GLY A 106 -2.25 0.59 1.47
N GLY A 107 -1.16 0.90 0.78
CA GLY A 107 -1.13 1.03 -0.67
C GLY A 107 0.01 1.93 -1.11
N ARG A 108 0.85 1.39 -2.00
CA ARG A 108 2.04 2.09 -2.50
C ARG A 108 1.67 3.00 -3.67
N VAL A 109 2.12 4.24 -3.62
CA VAL A 109 2.15 5.12 -4.79
C VAL A 109 3.34 4.74 -5.64
N LYS A 110 3.10 4.34 -6.90
CA LYS A 110 4.17 3.88 -7.81
C LYS A 110 5.18 5.00 -8.11
N ASP A 111 4.67 6.23 -8.25
CA ASP A 111 5.45 7.40 -8.67
C ASP A 111 6.39 7.92 -7.57
N LEU A 112 5.99 7.80 -6.30
CA LEU A 112 6.71 8.38 -5.17
C LEU A 112 7.50 7.29 -4.42
N PRO A 113 8.84 7.38 -4.37
CA PRO A 113 9.63 6.48 -3.54
C PRO A 113 9.32 6.73 -2.06
N GLY A 114 9.25 5.65 -1.26
CA GLY A 114 9.00 5.74 0.18
C GLY A 114 7.54 5.94 0.60
N VAL A 115 6.63 6.28 -0.31
CA VAL A 115 5.20 6.47 0.02
C VAL A 115 4.41 5.18 -0.16
N ARG A 116 4.18 4.48 0.96
CA ARG A 116 3.60 3.12 1.00
C ARG A 116 2.17 3.06 1.54
N TYR A 117 1.62 4.20 1.94
CA TYR A 117 0.32 4.29 2.59
C TYR A 117 -0.53 5.37 1.96
N HIS A 118 -1.84 5.22 2.10
CA HIS A 118 -2.84 6.20 1.69
C HIS A 118 -3.67 6.64 2.88
N VAL A 119 -4.05 7.91 2.89
CA VAL A 119 -5.08 8.42 3.79
C VAL A 119 -6.46 7.97 3.29
N VAL A 120 -7.32 7.52 4.20
CA VAL A 120 -8.74 7.26 3.95
C VAL A 120 -9.48 8.59 3.98
N ARG A 121 -10.34 8.87 2.99
CA ARG A 121 -11.12 10.11 2.90
C ARG A 121 -12.52 9.93 3.49
N GLY A 122 -13.05 10.98 4.11
CA GLY A 122 -14.38 11.00 4.70
C GLY A 122 -14.46 10.36 6.08
N LEU A 123 -13.34 10.29 6.81
CA LEU A 123 -13.27 9.70 8.15
C LEU A 123 -12.30 10.49 9.05
N LEU A 124 -12.69 10.76 10.30
CA LEU A 124 -12.00 11.70 11.21
C LEU A 124 -11.92 13.09 10.56
N ASP A 125 -10.75 13.74 10.60
CA ASP A 125 -10.58 15.11 10.11
C ASP A 125 -10.43 15.19 8.58
N THR A 126 -10.41 14.03 7.90
CA THR A 126 -10.32 13.99 6.44
C THR A 126 -11.71 14.18 5.83
N LEU A 127 -11.96 15.35 5.25
CA LEU A 127 -13.20 15.58 4.51
C LEU A 127 -13.23 14.76 3.20
N GLY A 128 -14.42 14.63 2.60
CA GLY A 128 -14.58 14.06 1.27
C GLY A 128 -13.87 14.89 0.19
N VAL A 129 -13.96 14.47 -1.07
CA VAL A 129 -13.54 15.29 -2.22
C VAL A 129 -14.76 15.98 -2.80
N ASP A 130 -14.79 17.30 -2.83
CA ASP A 130 -15.99 18.02 -3.28
C ASP A 130 -16.33 17.76 -4.75
N GLY A 131 -17.63 17.73 -5.06
CA GLY A 131 -18.12 17.55 -6.43
C GLY A 131 -17.86 16.18 -7.07
N ARG A 132 -17.35 15.18 -6.33
CA ARG A 132 -17.02 13.87 -6.92
C ARG A 132 -18.27 13.02 -7.19
N MET A 133 -18.65 12.93 -8.46
CA MET A 133 -19.80 12.11 -8.92
C MET A 133 -19.46 10.62 -9.11
N GLN A 134 -18.23 10.31 -9.54
CA GLN A 134 -17.78 8.94 -9.87
C GLN A 134 -16.77 8.40 -8.84
N SER A 135 -16.84 7.09 -8.54
CA SER A 135 -16.01 6.42 -7.51
C SER A 135 -16.10 7.06 -6.12
N ARG A 136 -17.28 7.57 -5.78
CA ARG A 136 -17.58 8.34 -4.56
C ARG A 136 -17.21 7.63 -3.25
N SER A 137 -17.42 6.33 -3.16
CA SER A 137 -17.08 5.52 -1.97
C SER A 137 -15.59 5.56 -1.62
N LYS A 138 -14.71 5.68 -2.61
CA LYS A 138 -13.25 5.74 -2.41
C LYS A 138 -12.77 7.09 -1.85
N TYR A 139 -13.50 8.16 -2.15
CA TYR A 139 -13.15 9.54 -1.80
C TYR A 139 -14.03 10.13 -0.71
N GLY A 140 -14.86 9.31 -0.05
CA GLY A 140 -15.66 9.74 1.10
C GLY A 140 -16.82 10.67 0.76
N THR A 141 -17.35 10.63 -0.47
CA THR A 141 -18.48 11.50 -0.86
C THR A 141 -19.84 10.80 -0.76
N LYS A 142 -20.78 11.50 -0.10
CA LYS A 142 -22.18 11.07 -0.01
C LYS A 142 -22.88 11.20 -1.36
N ARG A 143 -24.00 10.48 -1.53
CA ARG A 143 -24.81 10.59 -2.75
C ARG A 143 -25.43 11.98 -2.75
N PRO A 144 -25.29 12.78 -3.82
CA PRO A 144 -26.06 14.01 -3.93
C PRO A 144 -27.56 13.64 -3.93
N LYS A 145 -28.35 14.36 -3.13
CA LYS A 145 -29.81 14.26 -3.22
C LYS A 145 -30.23 14.83 -4.57
N LYS A 146 -30.98 14.08 -5.36
CA LYS A 146 -31.68 14.66 -6.52
C LYS A 146 -32.72 15.61 -5.93
N GLN A 147 -32.61 16.90 -6.22
CA GLN A 147 -33.75 17.79 -6.01
C GLN A 147 -34.85 17.27 -6.94
N ALA A 148 -35.98 16.85 -6.36
CA ALA A 148 -37.18 16.62 -7.15
C ALA A 148 -37.49 17.97 -7.80
N LYS A 149 -37.52 17.99 -9.13
CA LYS A 149 -38.03 19.14 -9.87
C LYS A 149 -39.52 19.23 -9.69
#